data_AF-R6BZE8-F1
#
_entry.id   AF-R6BZE8-F1
#
_cell.length_a   1.000
_cell.length_b   1.000
_cell.length_c   1.000
_cell.angle_alpha   90.00
_cell.angle_beta   90.00
_cell.angle_gamma   90.00
#
_symmetry.space_group_name_H-M   'P 1'
#
loop_
_entity.id
_entity.type
_entity.pdbx_description
1 polymer ?
#
loop_
_entity_poly.entity_id
_entity_poly.type
_entity_poly.pdbx_seq_one_letter_code
_entity_poly.pdbx_strand_id
1 'polypeptide(L)'
;MKTKHFLALLVLSASLLFTACGKTTDPAKAKFENDINTFCDNVAEIDAGINSIDSSSEDAPDILLDYLDQLDQQFKLLAELSVPNDYSYMEQLADEASEYMSTAVSSYHEAYANHSFNEYTAEYAKENYDRACKRVTVILELLQGKEITDSDVVIETGNE
;
A
#
# COMPACT_ATOMS: atom_id res chain seq x y z
N MET A 1 25.37 2.24 -22.84
CA MET A 1 24.23 3.09 -22.42
C MET A 1 23.39 2.25 -21.48
N LYS A 2 23.44 2.51 -20.17
CA LYS A 2 22.56 1.84 -19.20
C LYS A 2 21.29 2.68 -19.15
N THR A 3 20.22 2.23 -19.79
CA THR A 3 18.90 2.85 -19.64
C THR A 3 18.49 2.72 -18.17
N LYS A 4 18.37 3.87 -17.49
CA LYS A 4 17.90 3.94 -16.11
C LYS A 4 16.38 3.79 -16.15
N HIS A 5 15.89 2.56 -16.11
CA HIS A 5 14.47 2.27 -15.95
C HIS A 5 14.13 2.51 -14.47
N PHE A 6 13.84 3.76 -14.11
CA PHE A 6 13.43 4.10 -12.75
C PHE A 6 11.93 3.88 -12.61
N LEU A 7 11.59 3.13 -11.57
CA LEU A 7 10.23 2.84 -11.16
C LEU A 7 9.55 4.15 -10.72
N ALA A 8 8.63 4.68 -11.51
CA ALA A 8 7.77 5.77 -11.05
C ALA A 8 6.77 5.16 -10.05
N LEU A 9 7.02 5.34 -8.76
CA LEU A 9 6.09 4.94 -7.71
C LEU A 9 4.85 5.83 -7.79
N LEU A 10 3.66 5.22 -7.85
CA LEU A 10 2.41 5.97 -7.80
C LEU A 10 2.30 6.60 -6.40
N VAL A 11 2.39 7.93 -6.33
CA VAL A 11 2.22 8.70 -5.09
C VAL A 11 0.81 8.43 -4.56
N LEU A 12 0.72 7.67 -3.47
CA LEU A 12 -0.52 7.48 -2.73
C LEU A 12 -0.81 8.83 -2.04
N SER A 13 -1.62 9.68 -2.67
CA SER A 13 -1.87 11.04 -2.19
C SER A 13 -2.48 11.04 -0.79
N ALA A 14 -1.66 11.39 0.20
CA ALA A 14 -1.96 11.46 1.64
C ALA A 14 -2.97 12.57 2.04
N SER A 15 -3.73 13.11 1.09
CA SER A 15 -4.64 14.24 1.29
C SER A 15 -5.90 13.90 2.10
N LEU A 16 -6.04 12.66 2.56
CA LEU A 16 -7.27 12.15 3.16
C LEU A 16 -7.23 12.25 4.69
N LEU A 17 -6.97 13.45 5.19
CA LEU A 17 -7.33 13.78 6.56
C LEU A 17 -8.85 13.71 6.64
N PHE A 18 -9.39 12.64 7.23
CA PHE A 18 -10.80 12.60 7.62
C PHE A 18 -11.01 13.78 8.57
N THR A 19 -11.54 14.90 8.05
CA THR A 19 -12.02 15.98 8.89
C THR A 19 -13.19 15.36 9.64
N ALA A 20 -12.95 14.95 10.89
CA ALA A 20 -13.93 14.41 11.81
C ALA A 20 -14.98 15.49 12.13
N CYS A 21 -15.79 15.86 11.15
CA CYS A 21 -16.93 16.75 11.30
C CYS A 21 -18.16 15.87 11.53
N GLY A 22 -18.09 15.08 12.60
CA GLY A 22 -19.07 14.11 13.04
C GLY A 22 -18.39 13.12 13.96
N LYS A 23 -18.39 13.39 15.27
CA LYS A 23 -17.85 12.44 16.25
C LYS A 23 -18.61 11.13 16.10
N THR A 24 -17.98 10.11 15.53
CA THR A 24 -18.46 8.73 15.66
C THR A 24 -18.48 8.43 17.16
N THR A 25 -19.66 8.09 17.69
CA THR A 25 -19.79 7.74 19.12
C THR A 25 -19.41 6.28 19.39
N ASP A 26 -19.08 5.52 18.35
CA ASP A 26 -18.62 4.14 18.41
C ASP A 26 -17.09 4.11 18.56
N PRO A 27 -16.57 3.67 19.73
CA PRO A 27 -15.13 3.62 19.97
C PRO A 27 -14.37 2.69 19.02
N ALA A 28 -15.02 1.63 18.51
CA ALA A 28 -14.37 0.68 17.60
C ALA A 28 -14.12 1.32 16.23
N LYS A 29 -15.10 2.07 15.71
CA LYS A 29 -14.96 2.82 14.45
C LYS A 29 -13.94 3.95 14.56
N ALA A 30 -13.99 4.71 15.66
CA ALA A 30 -13.02 5.77 15.90
C ALA A 30 -11.58 5.23 15.98
N LYS A 31 -11.39 4.04 16.60
CA LYS A 31 -10.08 3.38 16.62
C LYS A 31 -9.65 2.97 15.21
N PHE A 32 -10.52 2.30 14.45
CA PHE A 32 -10.22 1.83 13.10
C PHE A 32 -9.84 2.99 12.16
N GLU A 33 -10.59 4.10 12.17
CA GLU A 33 -10.27 5.30 11.40
C GLU A 33 -8.89 5.87 11.79
N ASN A 34 -8.54 5.88 13.08
CA ASN A 34 -7.24 6.35 13.54
C ASN A 34 -6.10 5.41 13.13
N ASP A 35 -6.32 4.09 13.20
CA ASP A 35 -5.33 3.10 12.75
C ASP A 35 -5.07 3.25 11.23
N ILE A 36 -6.13 3.47 10.42
CA ILE A 36 -6.00 3.74 8.97
C ILE A 36 -5.25 5.05 8.71
N ASN A 37 -5.55 6.12 9.45
CA ASN A 37 -4.79 7.38 9.33
C ASN A 37 -3.31 7.17 9.66
N THR A 38 -3.01 6.43 10.72
CA THR A 38 -1.62 6.10 11.11
C THR A 38 -0.92 5.32 10.00
N PHE A 39 -1.59 4.33 9.40
CA PHE A 39 -1.08 3.61 8.25
C PHE A 39 -0.77 4.57 7.07
N CYS A 40 -1.70 5.46 6.72
CA CYS A 40 -1.50 6.43 5.63
C CYS A 40 -0.33 7.39 5.91
N ASP A 41 -0.19 7.88 7.13
CA ASP A 41 0.92 8.77 7.52
C ASP A 41 2.27 8.04 7.39
N ASN A 42 2.37 6.80 7.87
CA ASN A 42 3.59 5.99 7.75
C ASN A 42 3.93 5.70 6.29
N VAL A 43 2.94 5.35 5.46
CA VAL A 43 3.15 5.11 4.02
C VAL A 43 3.63 6.39 3.33
N ALA A 44 3.08 7.55 3.68
CA ALA A 44 3.51 8.84 3.12
C ALA A 44 4.95 9.19 3.51
N GLU A 45 5.37 8.89 4.75
CA GLU A 45 6.75 9.06 5.18
C GLU A 45 7.71 8.15 4.40
N ILE A 46 7.35 6.88 4.21
CA ILE A 46 8.13 5.91 3.41
C ILE A 46 8.23 6.37 1.95
N ASP A 47 7.11 6.79 1.34
CA ASP A 47 7.09 7.32 -0.03
C ASP A 47 8.01 8.54 -0.18
N ALA A 48 7.98 9.47 0.78
CA ALA A 48 8.90 10.61 0.80
C ALA A 48 10.37 10.15 0.90
N GLY A 49 10.65 9.11 1.69
CA GLY A 49 11.95 8.45 1.78
C GLY A 49 12.42 7.91 0.43
N ILE A 50 11.59 7.10 -0.24
CA ILE A 50 11.85 6.54 -1.56
C ILE A 50 12.12 7.65 -2.59
N ASN A 51 11.28 8.69 -2.60
CA ASN A 51 11.40 9.81 -3.54
C ASN A 51 12.64 10.69 -3.28
N SER A 52 13.28 10.55 -2.12
CA SER A 52 14.52 11.26 -1.77
C SER A 52 15.81 10.51 -2.13
N ILE A 53 15.71 9.25 -2.59
CA ILE A 53 16.87 8.42 -2.92
C ILE A 53 17.67 9.06 -4.07
N ASP A 54 18.97 9.23 -3.86
CA ASP A 54 19.89 9.59 -4.95
C ASP A 54 20.07 8.39 -5.88
N SER A 55 19.31 8.38 -6.97
CA SER A 55 19.36 7.38 -8.04
C SER A 55 20.73 7.18 -8.71
N SER A 56 21.70 8.05 -8.45
CA SER A 56 23.08 7.91 -8.95
C SER A 56 24.02 7.23 -7.96
N SER A 57 23.61 7.04 -6.71
CA SER A 57 24.38 6.35 -5.68
C SER A 57 24.49 4.84 -5.98
N GLU A 58 25.62 4.25 -5.61
CA GLU A 58 25.84 2.79 -5.69
C GLU A 58 24.95 2.04 -4.68
N ASP A 59 24.61 2.69 -3.56
CA ASP A 59 23.76 2.14 -2.50
C ASP A 59 22.25 2.33 -2.78
N ALA A 60 21.88 2.99 -3.88
CA ALA A 60 20.47 3.31 -4.18
C ALA A 60 19.54 2.08 -4.21
N PRO A 61 19.93 0.92 -4.77
CA PRO A 61 19.11 -0.29 -4.73
C PRO A 61 18.87 -0.80 -3.30
N ASP A 62 19.92 -0.85 -2.47
CA ASP A 62 19.81 -1.36 -1.10
C ASP A 62 18.91 -0.46 -0.26
N ILE A 63 19.08 0.87 -0.38
CA ILE A 63 18.22 1.86 0.30
C ILE A 63 16.76 1.72 -0.16
N LEU A 64 16.51 1.51 -1.46
CA LEU A 64 15.16 1.28 -1.98
C LEU A 64 14.54 0.02 -1.38
N LEU A 65 15.29 -1.09 -1.35
CA LEU A 65 14.82 -2.36 -0.80
C LEU A 65 14.50 -2.26 0.70
N ASP A 66 15.30 -1.53 1.48
CA ASP A 66 15.02 -1.26 2.89
C ASP A 66 13.71 -0.48 3.10
N TYR A 67 13.39 0.49 2.21
CA TYR A 67 12.10 1.19 2.27
C TYR A 67 10.94 0.30 1.84
N LEU A 68 11.14 -0.56 0.85
CA LEU A 68 10.13 -1.52 0.41
C LEU A 68 9.81 -2.55 1.51
N ASP A 69 10.81 -2.99 2.28
CA ASP A 69 10.61 -3.86 3.45
C ASP A 69 9.81 -3.15 4.56
N GLN A 70 10.08 -1.87 4.80
CA GLN A 70 9.26 -1.05 5.72
C GLN A 70 7.82 -0.92 5.23
N LEU A 71 7.63 -0.75 3.91
CA LEU A 71 6.31 -0.66 3.32
C LEU A 71 5.54 -1.98 3.47
N ASP A 72 6.18 -3.12 3.21
CA ASP A 72 5.62 -4.45 3.44
C ASP A 72 5.13 -4.61 4.88
N GLN A 73 5.93 -4.15 5.84
CA GLN A 73 5.56 -4.19 7.25
C GLN A 73 4.31 -3.34 7.56
N GLN A 74 4.15 -2.17 6.94
CA GLN A 74 2.93 -1.37 7.11
C GLN A 74 1.69 -2.08 6.54
N PHE A 75 1.83 -2.72 5.38
CA PHE A 75 0.73 -3.48 4.77
C PHE A 75 0.35 -4.72 5.58
N LYS A 76 1.30 -5.40 6.22
CA LYS A 76 1.00 -6.48 7.18
C LYS A 76 0.24 -5.96 8.40
N LEU A 77 0.62 -4.81 8.94
CA LEU A 77 -0.10 -4.19 10.04
C LEU A 77 -1.52 -3.76 9.65
N LEU A 78 -1.72 -3.33 8.40
CA LEU A 78 -3.05 -3.03 7.85
C LEU A 78 -3.96 -4.27 7.85
N ALA A 79 -3.45 -5.42 7.42
CA ALA A 79 -4.18 -6.69 7.44
C ALA A 79 -4.52 -7.18 8.87
N GLU A 80 -3.71 -6.83 9.86
CA GLU A 80 -3.94 -7.19 11.26
C GLU A 80 -4.92 -6.26 12.01
N LEU A 81 -5.43 -5.21 11.36
CA LEU A 81 -6.34 -4.27 12.01
C LEU A 81 -7.66 -4.94 12.40
N SER A 82 -8.16 -4.58 13.59
CA SER A 82 -9.51 -4.99 13.99
C SER A 82 -10.55 -4.16 13.22
N VAL A 83 -11.19 -4.80 12.24
CA VAL A 83 -12.21 -4.20 11.39
C VAL A 83 -13.58 -4.26 12.08
N PRO A 84 -14.31 -3.13 12.24
CA PRO A 84 -15.68 -3.15 12.75
C PRO A 84 -16.63 -3.91 11.81
N ASN A 85 -17.67 -4.56 12.35
CA ASN A 85 -18.60 -5.39 11.57
C ASN A 85 -19.19 -4.69 10.33
N ASP A 86 -19.51 -3.40 10.44
CA ASP A 86 -20.08 -2.60 9.33
C ASP A 86 -19.10 -2.42 8.16
N TYR A 87 -17.82 -2.74 8.38
CA TYR A 87 -16.72 -2.66 7.43
C TYR A 87 -16.09 -4.03 7.13
N SER A 88 -16.73 -5.15 7.49
CA SER A 88 -16.13 -6.50 7.39
C SER A 88 -15.58 -6.84 6.00
N TYR A 89 -16.17 -6.32 4.93
CA TYR A 89 -15.66 -6.46 3.56
C TYR A 89 -14.27 -5.85 3.33
N MET A 90 -13.81 -4.93 4.20
CA MET A 90 -12.48 -4.33 4.16
C MET A 90 -11.39 -5.27 4.68
N GLU A 91 -11.74 -6.29 5.46
CA GLU A 91 -10.77 -7.28 5.97
C GLU A 91 -10.11 -8.02 4.81
N GLN A 92 -10.92 -8.56 3.88
CA GLN A 92 -10.41 -9.21 2.67
C GLN A 92 -9.56 -8.25 1.81
N LEU A 93 -9.97 -6.99 1.67
CA LEU A 93 -9.19 -6.01 0.89
C LEU A 93 -7.83 -5.72 1.54
N ALA A 94 -7.76 -5.67 2.87
CA ALA A 94 -6.53 -5.46 3.62
C ALA A 94 -5.60 -6.67 3.51
N ASP A 95 -6.14 -7.88 3.62
CA ASP A 95 -5.41 -9.13 3.41
C ASP A 95 -4.83 -9.22 2.00
N GLU A 96 -5.65 -8.99 0.96
CA GLU A 96 -5.19 -8.96 -0.43
C GLU A 96 -4.10 -7.91 -0.65
N ALA A 97 -4.28 -6.71 -0.09
CA ALA A 97 -3.28 -5.63 -0.20
C ALA A 97 -1.93 -6.09 0.38
N SER A 98 -1.94 -6.73 1.54
CA SER A 98 -0.76 -7.27 2.19
C SER A 98 -0.08 -8.36 1.37
N GLU A 99 -0.84 -9.34 0.86
CA GLU A 99 -0.30 -10.41 0.01
C GLU A 99 0.36 -9.88 -1.26
N TYR A 100 -0.29 -8.92 -1.93
CA TYR A 100 0.28 -8.29 -3.12
C TYR A 100 1.55 -7.49 -2.78
N MET A 101 1.58 -6.75 -1.68
CA MET A 101 2.77 -5.98 -1.28
C MET A 101 3.94 -6.90 -0.94
N SER A 102 3.71 -7.96 -0.15
CA SER A 102 4.73 -8.97 0.16
C SER A 102 5.28 -9.63 -1.10
N THR A 103 4.40 -9.92 -2.08
CA THR A 103 4.83 -10.47 -3.38
C THR A 103 5.67 -9.47 -4.16
N ALA A 104 5.28 -8.20 -4.18
CA ALA A 104 6.00 -7.13 -4.85
C ALA A 104 7.41 -6.94 -4.27
N VAL A 105 7.51 -6.83 -2.95
CA VAL A 105 8.77 -6.59 -2.23
C VAL A 105 9.73 -7.76 -2.41
N SER A 106 9.25 -8.99 -2.24
CA SER A 106 10.03 -10.20 -2.54
C SER A 106 10.55 -10.22 -3.98
N SER A 107 9.70 -9.83 -4.94
CA SER A 107 10.07 -9.78 -6.35
C SER A 107 11.06 -8.65 -6.66
N TYR A 108 11.01 -7.50 -5.97
CA TYR A 108 12.04 -6.46 -6.10
C TYR A 108 13.40 -6.93 -5.57
N HIS A 109 13.43 -7.62 -4.42
CA HIS A 109 14.66 -8.25 -3.92
C HIS A 109 15.24 -9.23 -4.94
N GLU A 110 14.41 -10.08 -5.56
CA GLU A 110 14.84 -10.97 -6.63
C GLU A 110 15.34 -10.21 -7.86
N ALA A 111 14.67 -9.13 -8.24
CA ALA A 111 15.04 -8.32 -9.41
C ALA A 111 16.42 -7.66 -9.26
N TYR A 112 16.84 -7.33 -8.04
CA TYR A 112 18.17 -6.77 -7.75
C TYR A 112 19.21 -7.82 -7.32
N ALA A 113 18.83 -9.10 -7.24
CA ALA A 113 19.73 -10.17 -6.80
C ALA A 113 20.90 -10.41 -7.77
N ASN A 114 21.94 -11.08 -7.27
CA ASN A 114 23.08 -11.56 -8.07
C ASN A 114 23.89 -10.48 -8.81
N HIS A 115 23.92 -9.24 -8.29
CA HIS A 115 24.65 -8.10 -8.88
C HIS A 115 24.18 -7.71 -10.29
N SER A 116 22.97 -8.10 -10.68
CA SER A 116 22.37 -7.74 -11.97
C SER A 116 20.89 -7.43 -11.83
N PHE A 117 20.40 -6.44 -12.58
CA PHE A 117 18.99 -6.07 -12.57
C PHE A 117 18.18 -6.91 -13.57
N ASN A 118 17.11 -7.56 -13.11
CA ASN A 118 16.15 -8.28 -13.94
C ASN A 118 14.88 -7.44 -14.16
N GLU A 119 14.75 -6.86 -15.36
CA GLU A 119 13.63 -5.98 -15.73
C GLU A 119 12.27 -6.70 -15.71
N TYR A 120 12.19 -7.95 -16.15
CA TYR A 120 10.94 -8.71 -16.15
C TYR A 120 10.42 -8.97 -14.73
N THR A 121 11.33 -9.33 -13.81
CA THR A 121 10.97 -9.53 -12.40
C THR A 121 10.57 -8.20 -11.75
N ALA A 122 11.24 -7.10 -12.07
CA ALA A 122 10.87 -5.78 -11.58
C ALA A 122 9.50 -5.31 -12.10
N GLU A 123 9.16 -5.61 -13.35
CA GLU A 123 7.83 -5.30 -13.91
C GLU A 123 6.73 -6.09 -13.18
N TYR A 124 6.94 -7.39 -12.95
CA TYR A 124 6.04 -8.21 -12.14
C TYR A 124 5.90 -7.70 -10.69
N ALA A 125 7.01 -7.27 -10.08
CA ALA A 125 7.00 -6.63 -8.78
C ALA A 125 6.13 -5.36 -8.79
N LYS A 126 6.27 -4.53 -9.82
CA LYS A 126 5.47 -3.31 -10.00
C LYS A 126 3.99 -3.59 -10.13
N GLU A 127 3.59 -4.58 -10.92
CA GLU A 127 2.18 -4.93 -11.05
C GLU A 127 1.56 -5.31 -9.70
N ASN A 128 2.28 -6.06 -8.87
CA ASN A 128 1.80 -6.43 -7.54
C ASN A 128 1.78 -5.22 -6.58
N TYR A 129 2.79 -4.34 -6.66
CA TYR A 129 2.79 -3.08 -5.91
C TYR A 129 1.54 -2.22 -6.27
N ASP A 130 1.24 -2.08 -7.56
CA ASP A 130 0.08 -1.33 -8.04
C ASP A 130 -1.24 -1.98 -7.57
N ARG A 131 -1.31 -3.32 -7.61
CA ARG A 131 -2.46 -4.09 -7.10
C ARG A 131 -2.69 -3.86 -5.60
N ALA A 132 -1.63 -3.83 -4.79
CA ALA A 132 -1.70 -3.55 -3.36
C ALA A 132 -2.22 -2.14 -3.08
N CYS A 133 -1.64 -1.13 -3.74
CA CYS A 133 -2.05 0.27 -3.62
C CYS A 133 -3.50 0.49 -4.05
N LYS A 134 -3.96 -0.26 -5.06
CA LYS A 134 -5.35 -0.22 -5.53
C LYS A 134 -6.33 -0.71 -4.47
N ARG A 135 -6.03 -1.77 -3.71
CA ARG A 135 -6.90 -2.24 -2.60
C ARG A 135 -6.98 -1.19 -1.49
N VAL A 136 -5.86 -0.59 -1.11
CA VAL A 136 -5.83 0.51 -0.14
C VAL A 136 -6.69 1.69 -0.61
N THR A 137 -6.59 2.06 -1.89
CA THR A 137 -7.41 3.12 -2.47
C THR A 137 -8.90 2.81 -2.34
N VAL A 138 -9.31 1.57 -2.64
CA VAL A 138 -10.70 1.13 -2.49
C VAL A 138 -11.14 1.16 -1.02
N ILE A 139 -10.32 0.72 -0.07
CA ILE A 139 -10.61 0.83 1.38
C ILE A 139 -10.89 2.29 1.76
N LEU A 140 -10.04 3.21 1.32
CA LEU A 140 -10.17 4.64 1.61
C LEU A 140 -11.42 5.26 0.98
N GLU A 141 -11.78 4.84 -0.24
CA GLU A 141 -13.01 5.28 -0.90
C GLU A 141 -14.27 4.76 -0.20
N LEU A 142 -14.27 3.49 0.22
CA LEU A 142 -15.36 2.88 0.99
C LEU A 142 -15.54 3.56 2.35
N LEU A 143 -14.45 3.90 3.05
CA LEU A 143 -14.49 4.69 4.30
C LEU A 143 -15.11 6.08 4.11
N GLN A 144 -14.99 6.65 2.91
CA GLN A 144 -15.60 7.93 2.55
C GLN A 144 -17.06 7.79 2.09
N GLY A 145 -17.60 6.57 2.04
CA GLY A 145 -18.94 6.29 1.56
C GLY A 145 -19.10 6.45 0.04
N LYS A 146 -18.01 6.32 -0.72
CA LYS A 146 -18.05 6.37 -2.19
C LYS A 146 -18.48 5.01 -2.76
N GLU A 147 -19.18 5.05 -3.89
CA GLU A 147 -19.41 3.86 -4.70
C GLU A 147 -18.13 3.44 -5.41
N ILE A 148 -17.85 2.14 -5.41
CA ILE A 148 -16.68 1.57 -6.08
C ILE A 148 -17.07 1.16 -7.49
N THR A 149 -16.45 1.79 -8.48
CA THR A 149 -16.71 1.55 -9.90
C THR A 149 -15.65 0.68 -10.58
N ASP A 150 -14.65 0.24 -9.81
CA ASP A 150 -13.52 -0.49 -10.34
C ASP A 150 -13.86 -1.98 -10.52
N SER A 151 -13.85 -2.45 -11.78
CA SER A 151 -14.22 -3.83 -12.11
C SER A 151 -13.18 -4.89 -11.72
N ASP A 152 -11.94 -4.48 -11.41
CA ASP A 152 -10.87 -5.43 -11.06
C ASP A 152 -10.86 -5.77 -9.56
N VAL A 153 -11.74 -5.14 -8.78
CA VAL A 153 -11.89 -5.40 -7.34
C VAL A 153 -13.29 -5.96 -7.09
N VAL A 154 -13.35 -7.21 -6.62
CA VAL A 154 -14.61 -7.83 -6.22
C VAL A 154 -14.81 -7.56 -4.74
N ILE A 155 -15.86 -6.82 -4.40
CA ILE A 155 -16.25 -6.59 -3.02
C ILE A 155 -17.33 -7.62 -2.68
N GLU A 156 -16.97 -8.61 -1.88
CA GLU A 156 -17.96 -9.51 -1.30
C GLU A 156 -18.67 -8.78 -0.15
N THR A 157 -19.79 -8.11 -0.46
CA THR A 157 -20.66 -7.58 0.57
C THR A 157 -21.23 -8.76 1.35
N GLY A 158 -20.85 -8.92 2.62
CA GLY A 158 -21.40 -9.96 3.49
C GLY A 158 -22.93 -9.95 3.40
N ASN A 159 -23.50 -11.10 3.04
CA ASN A 159 -24.95 -11.27 2.87
C ASN A 159 -25.71 -10.79 4.12
N GLU A 160 -26.81 -10.07 3.89
CA GLU A 160 -27.81 -9.62 4.89
C GLU A 160 -28.31 -10.75 5.80
#